data_AF-A0A9D5E8Z0-F1
#
_entry.id   AF-A0A9D5E8Z0-F1
#
_cell.length_a   1.000
_cell.length_b   1.000
_cell.length_c   1.000
_cell.angle_alpha   90.00
_cell.angle_beta   90.00
_cell.angle_gamma   90.00
#
_symmetry.space_group_name_H-M   'P 1'
#
loop_
_entity.id
_entity.type
_entity.pdbx_description
1 polymer ?
#
loop_
_entity_poly.entity_id
_entity_poly.type
_entity_poly.pdbx_seq_one_letter_code
_entity_poly.pdbx_strand_id
1 'polypeptide(L)'
;MPKIVKADGSPVTPADYAAQAVIAHTLRRWLGPVTMIGEESGASLRGACLAALPGADELAWNALTQSGAWPDAPRDGLAEAIDTGSWSADAGGSAADAGPAPETYWTTDPIDGTRGFIRGHQYAVCLAKVHRGRAVLAALACPALSLDWGRPFDDPDPHGCAYAALAGSGHALEWALDTLNPSAAEPPPGRALRRPPWDGAAPPRMTESVEPSERRRRAHDSAAAAIGAAARGPRLDSQCKYALLARGQADVYLRVPMSPAARETAWDHAPGTLLTTEAGCLAGAVTGEPLDFSGPLLPPGRGVMSAPPALFHRLARWSMSRPELPSAPA
;
A
#
# COMPACT_ATOMS: atom_id res chain seq x y z
N MET A 1 -17.36 13.28 -3.77
CA MET A 1 -16.29 13.27 -4.80
C MET A 1 -16.77 12.51 -6.02
N PRO A 2 -16.54 13.02 -7.24
CA PRO A 2 -16.78 12.25 -8.45
C PRO A 2 -15.82 11.05 -8.49
N LYS A 3 -16.34 9.89 -8.87
CA LYS A 3 -15.58 8.63 -8.97
C LYS A 3 -15.83 7.98 -10.33
N ILE A 4 -14.81 7.32 -10.84
CA ILE A 4 -14.87 6.50 -12.06
C ILE A 4 -14.66 5.05 -11.64
N VAL A 5 -15.28 4.11 -12.35
CA VAL A 5 -15.10 2.68 -12.13
C VAL A 5 -14.18 2.14 -13.22
N LYS A 6 -13.02 1.59 -12.83
CA LYS A 6 -12.07 0.92 -13.73
C LYS A 6 -12.69 -0.39 -14.25
N ALA A 7 -12.07 -0.99 -15.27
CA ALA A 7 -12.55 -2.22 -15.90
C ALA A 7 -12.68 -3.41 -14.92
N ASP A 8 -11.89 -3.42 -13.85
CA ASP A 8 -11.92 -4.44 -12.79
C ASP A 8 -12.91 -4.15 -11.65
N GLY A 9 -13.69 -3.07 -11.75
CA GLY A 9 -14.68 -2.66 -10.75
C GLY A 9 -14.11 -1.89 -9.55
N SER A 10 -12.81 -1.58 -9.54
CA SER A 10 -12.20 -0.68 -8.55
C SER A 10 -12.53 0.79 -8.89
N PRO A 11 -12.70 1.67 -7.89
CA PRO A 11 -12.90 3.09 -8.14
C PRO A 11 -11.57 3.84 -8.31
N VAL A 12 -11.58 4.91 -9.10
CA VAL A 12 -10.51 5.91 -9.20
C VAL A 12 -11.11 7.31 -9.17
N THR A 13 -10.37 8.29 -8.66
CA THR A 13 -10.76 9.69 -8.62
C THR A 13 -9.69 10.59 -9.27
N PRO A 14 -10.02 11.85 -9.60
CA PRO A 14 -9.00 12.82 -10.01
C PRO A 14 -7.87 13.01 -8.99
N ALA A 15 -8.11 12.74 -7.70
CA ALA A 15 -7.10 12.85 -6.66
C ALA A 15 -6.00 11.79 -6.78
N ASP A 16 -6.33 10.57 -7.23
CA ASP A 16 -5.36 9.48 -7.44
C ASP A 16 -4.33 9.91 -8.52
N TYR A 17 -4.81 10.48 -9.62
CA TYR A 17 -3.97 11.03 -10.69
C TYR A 17 -3.11 12.23 -10.23
N ALA A 18 -3.72 13.16 -9.49
CA ALA A 18 -3.00 14.32 -8.95
C ALA A 18 -1.88 13.90 -7.99
N ALA A 19 -2.17 12.96 -7.08
CA ALA A 19 -1.21 12.44 -6.12
C ALA A 19 -0.05 11.71 -6.81
N GLN A 20 -0.31 10.87 -7.82
CA GLN A 20 0.77 10.21 -8.56
C GLN A 20 1.67 11.22 -9.29
N ALA A 21 1.09 12.24 -9.92
CA ALA A 21 1.86 13.29 -10.59
C ALA A 21 2.74 14.08 -9.60
N VAL A 22 2.22 14.40 -8.40
CA VAL A 22 3.00 15.05 -7.33
C VAL A 22 4.16 14.16 -6.89
N ILE A 23 3.93 12.86 -6.68
CA ILE A 23 4.96 11.90 -6.28
C ILE A 23 6.05 11.80 -7.35
N ALA A 24 5.67 11.60 -8.61
CA ALA A 24 6.59 11.50 -9.74
C ALA A 24 7.44 12.77 -9.90
N HIS A 25 6.80 13.94 -9.86
CA HIS A 25 7.47 15.24 -9.94
C HIS A 25 8.46 15.43 -8.79
N THR A 26 8.03 15.16 -7.56
CA THR A 26 8.84 15.34 -6.35
C THR A 26 10.07 14.43 -6.37
N LEU A 27 9.88 13.13 -6.66
CA LEU A 27 11.01 12.19 -6.76
C LEU A 27 12.04 12.66 -7.78
N ARG A 28 11.61 13.13 -8.94
CA ARG A 28 12.54 13.60 -9.98
C ARG A 28 13.26 14.88 -9.62
N ARG A 29 12.56 15.82 -9.00
CA ARG A 29 13.15 17.07 -8.53
C ARG A 29 14.29 16.81 -7.53
N TRP A 30 14.11 15.85 -6.63
CA TRP A 30 15.09 15.54 -5.57
C TRP A 30 16.19 14.57 -6.01
N LEU A 31 15.85 13.57 -6.85
CA LEU A 31 16.74 12.44 -7.15
C LEU A 31 17.24 12.42 -8.60
N GLY A 32 16.76 13.33 -9.46
CA GLY A 32 17.00 13.28 -10.90
C GLY A 32 16.14 12.21 -11.59
N PRO A 33 16.59 11.65 -12.74
CA PRO A 33 15.83 10.61 -13.43
C PRO A 33 15.58 9.38 -12.54
N VAL A 34 14.31 8.98 -12.42
CA VAL A 34 13.88 7.77 -11.69
C VAL A 34 12.97 6.92 -12.57
N THR A 35 13.01 5.61 -12.36
CA THR A 35 11.98 4.69 -12.87
C THR A 35 10.97 4.41 -11.76
N MET A 36 9.70 4.54 -12.11
CA MET A 36 8.54 4.39 -11.24
C MET A 36 7.52 3.43 -11.86
N ILE A 37 6.84 2.67 -11.00
CA ILE A 37 5.70 1.82 -11.32
C ILE A 37 4.55 2.28 -10.43
N GLY A 38 3.70 3.13 -10.98
CA GLY A 38 2.48 3.60 -10.31
C GLY A 38 1.26 2.77 -10.71
N GLU A 39 0.21 2.82 -9.88
CA GLU A 39 -1.08 2.21 -10.19
C GLU A 39 -1.78 2.90 -11.37
N GLU A 40 -1.69 4.23 -11.44
CA GLU A 40 -2.41 5.03 -12.44
C GLU A 40 -1.55 5.33 -13.68
N SER A 41 -2.20 5.72 -14.78
CA SER A 41 -1.52 6.11 -16.02
C SER A 41 -2.16 7.35 -16.68
N GLY A 42 -1.37 8.12 -17.42
CA GLY A 42 -1.87 9.20 -18.25
C GLY A 42 -2.77 8.69 -19.38
N ALA A 43 -2.55 7.45 -19.84
CA ALA A 43 -3.44 6.78 -20.79
C ALA A 43 -4.85 6.53 -20.19
N SER A 44 -4.95 6.06 -18.95
CA SER A 44 -6.24 5.86 -18.28
C SER A 44 -6.95 7.19 -18.01
N LEU A 45 -6.20 8.25 -17.68
CA LEU A 45 -6.73 9.62 -17.56
C LEU A 45 -7.33 10.09 -18.90
N ARG A 46 -6.55 10.07 -19.99
CA ARG A 46 -6.99 10.54 -21.31
C ARG A 46 -8.11 9.69 -21.93
N GLY A 47 -8.17 8.41 -21.59
CA GLY A 47 -9.13 7.45 -22.11
C GLY A 47 -10.37 7.31 -21.23
N ALA A 48 -10.43 6.20 -20.49
CA ALA A 48 -11.61 5.78 -19.75
C ALA A 48 -12.08 6.80 -18.71
N CYS A 49 -11.14 7.51 -18.06
CA CYS A 49 -11.44 8.52 -17.05
C CYS A 49 -12.16 9.73 -17.65
N LEU A 50 -11.58 10.41 -18.65
CA LEU A 50 -12.23 11.53 -19.32
C LEU A 50 -13.54 11.15 -20.01
N ALA A 51 -13.63 9.93 -20.57
CA ALA A 51 -14.86 9.44 -21.16
C ALA A 51 -15.99 9.28 -20.13
N ALA A 52 -15.67 8.80 -18.92
CA ALA A 52 -16.62 8.60 -17.83
C ALA A 52 -16.92 9.89 -17.04
N LEU A 53 -15.96 10.81 -16.97
CA LEU A 53 -16.04 12.08 -16.25
C LEU A 53 -15.36 13.20 -17.06
N PRO A 54 -16.12 13.90 -17.91
CA PRO A 54 -15.60 15.08 -18.61
C PRO A 54 -15.09 16.12 -17.60
N GLY A 55 -13.86 16.62 -17.81
CA GLY A 55 -13.18 17.56 -16.92
C GLY A 55 -12.40 16.92 -15.76
N ALA A 56 -12.23 15.58 -15.75
CA ALA A 56 -11.41 14.90 -14.74
C ALA A 56 -9.94 15.34 -14.74
N ASP A 57 -9.39 15.67 -15.90
CA ASP A 57 -8.06 16.25 -16.09
C ASP A 57 -7.94 17.61 -15.39
N GLU A 58 -8.94 18.48 -15.56
CA GLU A 58 -9.00 19.78 -14.90
C GLU A 58 -9.14 19.65 -13.39
N LEU A 59 -9.97 18.71 -12.91
CA LEU A 59 -10.09 18.43 -11.48
C LEU A 59 -8.78 17.92 -10.88
N ALA A 60 -8.08 17.03 -11.57
CA ALA A 60 -6.79 16.51 -11.13
C ALA A 60 -5.72 17.61 -11.13
N TRP A 61 -5.67 18.44 -12.18
CA TRP A 61 -4.76 19.57 -12.28
C TRP A 61 -5.02 20.62 -11.18
N ASN A 62 -6.29 20.93 -10.90
CA ASN A 62 -6.66 21.83 -9.80
C ASN A 62 -6.25 21.27 -8.44
N ALA A 63 -6.48 19.97 -8.18
CA ALA A 63 -6.06 19.33 -6.93
C ALA A 63 -4.53 19.37 -6.76
N LEU A 64 -3.78 19.11 -7.83
CA LEU A 64 -2.33 19.16 -7.84
C LEU A 64 -1.81 20.57 -7.56
N THR A 65 -2.30 21.59 -8.25
CA THR A 65 -1.82 22.97 -8.09
C THR A 65 -2.19 23.55 -6.72
N GLN A 66 -3.40 23.25 -6.21
CA GLN A 66 -3.85 23.65 -4.88
C GLN A 66 -3.10 22.95 -3.74
N SER A 67 -2.49 21.79 -3.99
CA SER A 67 -1.65 21.10 -2.99
C SER A 67 -0.38 21.91 -2.62
N GLY A 68 0.03 22.85 -3.47
CA GLY A 68 1.27 23.61 -3.31
C GLY A 68 2.55 22.83 -3.65
N ALA A 69 2.45 21.53 -3.94
CA ALA A 69 3.61 20.69 -4.25
C ALA A 69 4.21 20.99 -5.64
N TRP A 70 3.36 21.35 -6.61
CA TRP A 70 3.76 21.82 -7.93
C TRP A 70 2.80 22.92 -8.43
N PRO A 71 2.91 24.15 -7.90
CA PRO A 71 1.98 25.24 -8.20
C PRO A 71 1.95 25.65 -9.67
N ASP A 72 3.12 25.61 -10.33
CA ASP A 72 3.31 26.02 -11.72
C ASP A 72 3.21 24.85 -12.71
N ALA A 73 2.44 23.81 -12.37
CA ALA A 73 2.28 22.64 -13.24
C ALA A 73 1.60 23.01 -14.56
N PRO A 74 2.19 22.64 -15.73
CA PRO A 74 1.56 22.88 -17.01
C PRO A 74 0.30 22.05 -17.14
N ARG A 75 -0.79 22.67 -17.61
CA ARG A 75 -2.11 22.02 -17.73
C ARG A 75 -2.09 20.85 -18.71
N ASP A 76 -1.42 21.04 -19.84
CA ASP A 76 -1.26 20.07 -20.91
C ASP A 76 -0.24 18.97 -20.59
N GLY A 77 0.51 19.08 -19.48
CA GLY A 77 1.55 18.12 -19.08
C GLY A 77 1.17 17.16 -17.95
N LEU A 78 -0.08 17.19 -17.46
CA LEU A 78 -0.50 16.36 -16.31
C LEU A 78 -0.42 14.85 -16.64
N ALA A 79 -0.89 14.45 -17.82
CA ALA A 79 -0.90 13.05 -18.20
C ALA A 79 0.54 12.53 -18.39
N GLU A 80 1.41 13.33 -18.97
CA GLU A 80 2.84 13.09 -19.08
C GLU A 80 3.48 13.02 -17.70
N ALA A 81 3.09 13.89 -16.76
CA ALA A 81 3.58 13.85 -15.39
C ALA A 81 3.20 12.56 -14.64
N ILE A 82 1.98 12.05 -14.85
CA ILE A 82 1.53 10.76 -14.29
C ILE A 82 2.36 9.61 -14.88
N ASP A 83 2.63 9.68 -16.18
CA ASP A 83 3.44 8.72 -16.93
C ASP A 83 4.95 8.94 -16.74
N THR A 84 5.37 10.00 -16.05
CA THR A 84 6.77 10.39 -15.97
C THR A 84 7.54 9.39 -15.11
N GLY A 85 8.46 8.67 -15.75
CA GLY A 85 9.18 7.57 -15.12
C GLY A 85 8.35 6.28 -15.08
N SER A 86 7.12 6.26 -15.60
CA SER A 86 6.30 5.05 -15.68
C SER A 86 6.95 4.02 -16.59
N TRP A 87 7.41 2.94 -15.98
CA TRP A 87 7.98 1.80 -16.69
C TRP A 87 6.99 1.16 -17.69
N SER A 88 5.68 1.34 -17.49
CA SER A 88 4.66 0.84 -18.42
C SER A 88 4.48 1.72 -19.67
N ALA A 89 4.74 3.03 -19.55
CA ALA A 89 4.65 3.97 -20.66
C ALA A 89 5.80 3.75 -21.66
N ASP A 90 7.00 3.43 -21.18
CA ASP A 90 8.15 3.07 -22.03
C ASP A 90 7.95 1.71 -22.75
N ALA A 91 7.10 0.84 -22.20
CA ALA A 91 6.77 -0.48 -22.76
C ALA A 91 5.49 -0.49 -23.63
N GLY A 92 4.79 0.64 -23.78
CA GLY A 92 3.60 0.77 -24.64
C GLY A 92 2.34 0.05 -24.13
N GLY A 93 2.21 -0.20 -22.82
CA GLY A 93 1.10 -0.97 -22.24
C GLY A 93 0.77 -0.63 -20.77
N SER A 94 -0.07 -1.44 -20.13
CA SER A 94 -0.34 -1.31 -18.69
C SER A 94 0.86 -1.82 -17.87
N ALA A 95 1.02 -1.39 -16.61
CA ALA A 95 2.10 -1.89 -15.75
C ALA A 95 2.09 -3.43 -15.67
N ALA A 96 0.92 -4.05 -15.69
CA ALA A 96 0.78 -5.51 -15.68
C ALA A 96 1.40 -6.23 -16.90
N ASP A 97 1.54 -5.53 -18.04
CA ASP A 97 1.92 -6.12 -19.32
C ASP A 97 3.40 -5.89 -19.71
N ALA A 98 4.14 -5.08 -18.93
CA ALA A 98 5.42 -4.52 -19.36
C ALA A 98 6.67 -5.42 -19.16
N GLY A 99 6.53 -6.67 -18.67
CA GLY A 99 7.64 -7.63 -18.50
C GLY A 99 8.29 -7.67 -17.09
N PRO A 100 9.61 -7.95 -16.96
CA PRO A 100 10.33 -7.85 -15.68
C PRO A 100 10.74 -6.39 -15.41
N ALA A 101 10.50 -5.89 -14.19
CA ALA A 101 10.87 -4.53 -13.82
C ALA A 101 12.41 -4.36 -13.80
N PRO A 102 12.92 -3.12 -13.89
CA PRO A 102 14.35 -2.85 -13.75
C PRO A 102 14.87 -3.32 -12.39
N GLU A 103 16.19 -3.51 -12.28
CA GLU A 103 16.83 -3.93 -11.03
C GLU A 103 16.47 -3.02 -9.85
N THR A 104 16.34 -1.71 -10.09
CA THR A 104 15.92 -0.73 -9.09
C THR A 104 14.81 0.13 -9.65
N TYR A 105 13.70 0.26 -8.92
CA TYR A 105 12.58 1.10 -9.30
C TYR A 105 11.84 1.61 -8.06
N TRP A 106 11.04 2.65 -8.23
CA TRP A 106 10.07 3.13 -7.24
C TRP A 106 8.69 2.57 -7.55
N THR A 107 7.89 2.23 -6.56
CA THR A 107 6.49 1.85 -6.77
C THR A 107 5.58 2.64 -5.86
N THR A 108 4.43 3.05 -6.38
CA THR A 108 3.50 3.89 -5.65
C THR A 108 2.06 3.47 -5.88
N ASP A 109 1.31 3.46 -4.79
CA ASP A 109 -0.14 3.55 -4.83
C ASP A 109 -0.49 4.96 -4.36
N PRO A 110 -0.98 5.84 -5.26
CA PRO A 110 -1.21 7.24 -4.94
C PRO A 110 -2.33 7.44 -3.92
N ILE A 111 -3.36 6.58 -3.92
CA ILE A 111 -4.44 6.55 -2.93
C ILE A 111 -4.87 5.10 -2.73
N ASP A 112 -4.17 4.39 -1.86
CA ASP A 112 -4.54 3.03 -1.50
C ASP A 112 -5.81 3.07 -0.64
N GLY A 113 -6.78 2.25 -1.02
CA GLY A 113 -8.09 2.25 -0.42
C GLY A 113 -8.95 3.42 -0.90
N THR A 114 -8.98 3.70 -2.20
CA THR A 114 -9.86 4.71 -2.83
C THR A 114 -11.33 4.61 -2.38
N ARG A 115 -11.83 3.39 -2.08
CA ARG A 115 -13.16 3.20 -1.47
C ARG A 115 -13.27 3.83 -0.07
N GLY A 116 -12.24 3.70 0.75
CA GLY A 116 -12.14 4.36 2.06
C GLY A 116 -12.05 5.87 1.91
N PHE A 117 -11.23 6.35 0.97
CA PHE A 117 -11.11 7.77 0.64
C PHE A 117 -12.45 8.39 0.22
N ILE A 118 -13.18 7.77 -0.71
CA ILE A 118 -14.50 8.23 -1.17
C ILE A 118 -15.52 8.29 -0.02
N ARG A 119 -15.39 7.40 0.97
CA ARG A 119 -16.24 7.38 2.17
C ARG A 119 -15.83 8.43 3.22
N GLY A 120 -14.69 9.09 3.06
CA GLY A 120 -14.11 9.95 4.09
C GLY A 120 -13.53 9.17 5.27
N HIS A 121 -13.12 7.91 5.06
CA HIS A 121 -12.54 7.03 6.07
C HIS A 121 -11.03 6.83 5.82
N GLN A 122 -10.44 5.76 6.34
CA GLN A 122 -9.02 5.43 6.19
C GLN A 122 -8.62 5.18 4.74
N TYR A 123 -7.52 5.80 4.32
CA TYR A 123 -6.80 5.59 3.07
C TYR A 123 -5.31 5.88 3.31
N ALA A 124 -4.44 5.46 2.39
CA ALA A 124 -3.01 5.73 2.52
C ALA A 124 -2.40 6.16 1.19
N VAL A 125 -1.36 7.00 1.25
CA VAL A 125 -0.46 7.27 0.12
C VAL A 125 0.79 6.43 0.34
N CYS A 126 1.13 5.55 -0.60
CA CYS A 126 2.10 4.50 -0.37
C CYS A 126 3.22 4.58 -1.40
N LEU A 127 4.48 4.61 -0.93
CA LEU A 127 5.67 4.69 -1.78
C LEU A 127 6.74 3.72 -1.28
N ALA A 128 7.37 2.98 -2.18
CA ALA A 128 8.54 2.18 -1.87
C ALA A 128 9.59 2.25 -2.96
N LYS A 129 10.86 2.12 -2.56
CA LYS A 129 11.96 1.78 -3.46
C LYS A 129 12.21 0.29 -3.40
N VAL A 130 12.23 -0.36 -4.56
CA VAL A 130 12.55 -1.77 -4.73
C VAL A 130 13.93 -1.90 -5.37
N HIS A 131 14.74 -2.82 -4.86
CA HIS A 131 16.04 -3.19 -5.42
C HIS A 131 16.17 -4.72 -5.44
N ARG A 132 16.46 -5.30 -6.60
CA ARG A 132 16.58 -6.76 -6.82
C ARG A 132 15.38 -7.54 -6.27
N GLY A 133 14.18 -7.06 -6.59
CA GLY A 133 12.92 -7.68 -6.17
C GLY A 133 12.58 -7.54 -4.69
N ARG A 134 13.30 -6.72 -3.92
CA ARG A 134 13.06 -6.49 -2.49
C ARG A 134 12.82 -5.01 -2.20
N ALA A 135 11.81 -4.70 -1.39
CA ALA A 135 11.63 -3.35 -0.86
C ALA A 135 12.82 -2.98 0.05
N VAL A 136 13.45 -1.84 -0.20
CA VAL A 136 14.62 -1.35 0.55
C VAL A 136 14.38 -0.03 1.28
N LEU A 137 13.41 0.76 0.81
CA LEU A 137 12.92 1.95 1.47
C LEU A 137 11.40 2.01 1.31
N ALA A 138 10.69 2.41 2.35
CA ALA A 138 9.25 2.60 2.33
C ALA A 138 8.87 3.92 3.00
N ALA A 139 7.84 4.57 2.46
CA ALA A 139 7.14 5.69 3.06
C ALA A 139 5.62 5.47 2.90
N LEU A 140 4.87 5.68 3.98
CA LEU A 140 3.42 5.65 3.97
C LEU A 140 2.89 6.91 4.65
N ALA A 141 1.95 7.61 4.02
CA ALA A 141 1.15 8.63 4.70
C ALA A 141 -0.26 8.08 4.90
N CYS A 142 -0.81 8.26 6.11
CA CYS A 142 -2.15 7.86 6.49
C CYS A 142 -2.90 9.10 6.99
N PRO A 143 -3.47 9.93 6.08
CA PRO A 143 -3.98 11.25 6.43
C PRO A 143 -5.16 11.25 7.40
N ALA A 144 -5.93 10.16 7.46
CA ALA A 144 -7.07 9.99 8.35
C ALA A 144 -6.76 9.18 9.62
N LEU A 145 -5.52 8.73 9.81
CA LEU A 145 -5.13 7.86 10.92
C LEU A 145 -4.47 8.67 12.04
N SER A 146 -4.98 8.56 13.26
CA SER A 146 -4.50 9.36 14.40
C SER A 146 -3.17 8.88 14.97
N LEU A 147 -2.41 9.81 15.56
CA LEU A 147 -1.31 9.51 16.47
C LEU A 147 -1.79 9.08 17.86
N ASP A 148 -3.02 9.42 18.24
CA ASP A 148 -3.64 8.79 19.41
C ASP A 148 -4.04 7.36 19.03
N TRP A 149 -3.24 6.40 19.52
CA TRP A 149 -3.46 4.97 19.25
C TRP A 149 -4.74 4.43 19.91
N GLY A 150 -5.42 5.20 20.77
CA GLY A 150 -6.72 4.88 21.33
C GLY A 150 -7.90 5.40 20.50
N ARG A 151 -7.68 6.29 19.53
CA ARG A 151 -8.75 6.90 18.74
C ARG A 151 -9.45 5.85 17.86
N PRO A 152 -10.79 5.83 17.79
CA PRO A 152 -11.52 4.93 16.89
C PRO A 152 -11.15 5.15 15.42
N PHE A 153 -11.03 4.07 14.64
CA PHE A 153 -10.61 4.14 13.23
C PHE A 153 -11.68 4.66 12.27
N ASP A 154 -12.93 4.66 12.71
CA ASP A 154 -14.10 5.23 12.03
C ASP A 154 -14.32 6.71 12.37
N ASP A 155 -13.46 7.31 13.19
CA ASP A 155 -13.37 8.74 13.46
C ASP A 155 -12.07 9.31 12.85
N PRO A 156 -12.12 9.81 11.59
CA PRO A 156 -10.95 10.30 10.87
C PRO A 156 -10.20 11.41 11.63
N ASP A 157 -8.89 11.25 11.69
CA ASP A 157 -8.01 12.28 12.23
C ASP A 157 -7.78 13.39 11.21
N PRO A 158 -7.86 14.69 11.59
CA PRO A 158 -7.61 15.78 10.65
C PRO A 158 -6.12 16.05 10.42
N HIS A 159 -5.23 15.56 11.27
CA HIS A 159 -3.79 15.77 11.16
C HIS A 159 -3.11 14.60 10.45
N GLY A 160 -3.51 13.37 10.78
CA GLY A 160 -2.97 12.15 10.19
C GLY A 160 -1.57 11.81 10.67
N CYS A 161 -1.02 10.74 10.12
CA CYS A 161 0.33 10.28 10.44
C CYS A 161 1.12 9.86 9.20
N ALA A 162 2.44 9.86 9.35
CA ALA A 162 3.37 9.41 8.33
C ALA A 162 4.33 8.37 8.91
N TYR A 163 4.82 7.50 8.04
CA TYR A 163 5.74 6.43 8.39
C TYR A 163 6.85 6.29 7.36
N ALA A 164 7.99 5.81 7.82
CA ALA A 164 9.07 5.37 6.95
C ALA A 164 9.79 4.16 7.53
N ALA A 165 10.42 3.39 6.65
CA ALA A 165 11.29 2.29 7.03
C ALA A 165 12.43 2.15 6.02
N LEU A 166 13.63 1.84 6.55
CA LEU A 166 14.81 1.50 5.78
C LEU A 166 15.18 0.05 6.08
N ALA A 167 15.44 -0.74 5.04
CA ALA A 167 15.79 -2.15 5.21
C ALA A 167 17.02 -2.33 6.10
N GLY A 168 16.91 -3.19 7.12
CA GLY A 168 17.97 -3.51 8.07
C GLY A 168 18.15 -2.50 9.20
N SER A 169 17.28 -1.50 9.34
CA SER A 169 17.32 -0.52 10.44
C SER A 169 16.77 -1.09 11.76
N GLY A 170 15.99 -2.16 11.71
CA GLY A 170 15.35 -2.83 12.84
C GLY A 170 14.26 -2.00 13.51
N HIS A 171 13.80 -0.90 12.90
CA HIS A 171 12.66 -0.12 13.35
C HIS A 171 11.97 0.58 12.19
N ALA A 172 10.67 0.84 12.34
CA ALA A 172 10.00 1.86 11.56
C ALA A 172 10.01 3.21 12.29
N LEU A 173 9.71 4.29 11.59
CA LEU A 173 9.54 5.62 12.15
C LEU A 173 8.09 6.09 11.95
N GLU A 174 7.57 6.86 12.91
CA GLU A 174 6.25 7.48 12.90
C GLU A 174 6.36 8.99 13.17
N TRP A 175 5.58 9.78 12.44
CA TRP A 175 5.43 11.22 12.63
C TRP A 175 3.97 11.65 12.59
N ALA A 176 3.68 12.80 13.19
CA ALA A 176 2.48 13.56 12.86
C ALA A 176 2.66 14.10 11.43
N LEU A 177 1.69 13.88 10.55
CA LEU A 177 1.87 14.25 9.14
C LEU A 177 2.03 15.78 8.97
N ASP A 178 1.36 16.58 9.78
CA ASP A 178 1.43 18.05 9.78
C ASP A 178 2.74 18.63 10.33
N THR A 179 3.60 17.80 10.93
CA THR A 179 4.95 18.21 11.37
C THR A 179 6.01 18.04 10.28
N LEU A 180 5.67 17.39 9.16
CA LEU A 180 6.60 17.19 8.06
C LEU A 180 6.63 18.41 7.14
N ASN A 181 7.84 18.89 6.83
CA ASN A 181 8.05 19.96 5.87
C ASN A 181 8.61 19.38 4.56
N PRO A 182 7.85 19.42 3.44
CA PRO A 182 8.30 18.85 2.16
C PRO A 182 9.48 19.58 1.52
N SER A 183 9.82 20.78 2.01
CA SER A 183 11.00 21.55 1.56
C SER A 183 12.22 21.37 2.45
N ALA A 184 12.09 20.69 3.60
CA ALA A 184 13.23 20.42 4.47
C ALA A 184 14.08 19.27 3.92
N ALA A 185 15.41 19.39 4.07
CA ALA A 185 16.34 18.34 3.65
C ALA A 185 16.23 17.07 4.50
N GLU A 186 15.84 17.21 5.77
CA GLU A 186 15.65 16.10 6.71
C GLU A 186 14.32 16.29 7.46
N PRO A 187 13.60 15.19 7.79
CA PRO A 187 12.44 15.25 8.66
C PRO A 187 12.85 15.52 10.11
N PRO A 188 11.94 16.03 10.96
CA PRO A 188 12.17 16.06 12.41
C PRO A 188 12.40 14.64 12.96
N PRO A 189 12.95 14.48 14.18
CA PRO A 189 13.07 13.16 14.81
C PRO A 189 11.72 12.43 14.90
N GLY A 190 11.66 11.23 14.35
CA GLY A 190 10.45 10.39 14.38
C GLY A 190 10.39 9.49 15.61
N ARG A 191 9.19 9.05 15.97
CA ARG A 191 8.99 8.01 16.99
C ARG A 191 9.41 6.66 16.40
N ALA A 192 10.40 6.01 17.01
CA ALA A 192 10.80 4.67 16.62
C ALA A 192 9.72 3.65 17.02
N LEU A 193 9.25 2.87 16.05
CA LEU A 193 8.34 1.75 16.24
C LEU A 193 9.15 0.45 16.24
N ARG A 194 9.17 -0.20 17.40
CA ARG A 194 9.71 -1.54 17.61
C ARG A 194 8.70 -2.33 18.39
N ARG A 195 8.21 -3.39 17.77
CA ARG A 195 7.19 -4.24 18.35
C ARG A 195 7.85 -5.36 19.16
N PRO A 196 7.39 -5.64 20.38
CA PRO A 196 7.85 -6.81 21.12
C PRO A 196 7.37 -8.10 20.42
N PRO A 197 8.12 -9.22 20.55
CA PRO A 197 7.63 -10.52 20.15
C PRO A 197 6.27 -10.84 20.78
N TRP A 198 5.39 -11.51 20.03
CA TRP A 198 4.13 -11.99 20.60
C TRP A 198 4.41 -13.15 21.56
N ASP A 199 3.97 -13.01 22.81
CA ASP A 199 4.24 -13.92 23.92
C ASP A 199 3.08 -14.89 24.22
N GLY A 200 1.93 -14.71 23.57
CA GLY A 200 0.74 -15.52 23.80
C GLY A 200 -0.12 -15.10 24.99
N ALA A 201 0.17 -13.97 25.65
CA ALA A 201 -0.58 -13.51 26.81
C ALA A 201 -2.03 -13.08 26.46
N ALA A 202 -2.25 -12.60 25.24
CA ALA A 202 -3.56 -12.21 24.73
C ALA A 202 -3.83 -12.80 23.33
N PRO A 203 -5.10 -13.05 22.98
CA PRO A 203 -5.47 -13.45 21.63
C PRO A 203 -4.99 -12.42 20.60
N PRO A 204 -4.40 -12.85 19.47
CA PRO A 204 -3.99 -11.94 18.41
C PRO A 204 -5.20 -11.24 17.78
N ARG A 205 -5.04 -9.98 17.39
CA ARG A 205 -6.01 -9.15 16.68
C ARG A 205 -5.74 -9.20 15.18
N MET A 206 -6.66 -9.77 14.41
CA MET A 206 -6.54 -9.84 12.96
C MET A 206 -7.21 -8.63 12.31
N THR A 207 -6.48 -7.84 11.50
CA THR A 207 -7.08 -6.75 10.73
C THR A 207 -7.88 -7.28 9.56
N GLU A 208 -8.96 -6.61 9.18
CA GLU A 208 -9.70 -6.92 7.96
C GLU A 208 -9.97 -5.67 7.12
N SER A 209 -10.28 -5.87 5.84
CA SER A 209 -10.93 -4.84 5.03
C SER A 209 -12.33 -4.53 5.58
N VAL A 210 -12.84 -3.31 5.33
CA VAL A 210 -14.21 -2.94 5.72
C VAL A 210 -15.25 -3.84 5.06
N GLU A 211 -15.02 -4.20 3.80
CA GLU A 211 -15.90 -5.07 3.00
C GLU A 211 -15.10 -6.24 2.41
N PRO A 212 -14.79 -7.28 3.19
CA PRO A 212 -14.11 -8.45 2.66
C PRO A 212 -15.11 -9.32 1.89
N SER A 213 -14.62 -9.98 0.85
CA SER A 213 -15.37 -11.04 0.17
C SER A 213 -15.67 -12.19 1.13
N GLU A 214 -16.73 -12.96 0.86
CA GLU A 214 -17.09 -14.11 1.70
C GLU A 214 -15.96 -15.13 1.80
N ARG A 215 -15.24 -15.39 0.69
CA ARG A 215 -14.03 -16.22 0.67
C ARG A 215 -12.99 -15.74 1.68
N ARG A 216 -12.66 -14.44 1.68
CA ARG A 216 -11.66 -13.86 2.59
C ARG A 216 -12.13 -13.92 4.04
N ARG A 217 -13.42 -13.67 4.30
CA ARG A 217 -14.02 -13.79 5.64
C ARG A 217 -13.88 -15.21 6.20
N ARG A 218 -14.28 -16.22 5.43
CA ARG A 218 -14.15 -17.65 5.81
C ARG A 218 -12.69 -18.05 6.04
N ALA A 219 -11.76 -17.53 5.24
CA ALA A 219 -10.34 -17.78 5.42
C ALA A 219 -9.81 -17.15 6.72
N HIS A 220 -10.23 -15.93 7.06
CA HIS A 220 -9.92 -15.27 8.33
C HIS A 220 -10.44 -16.08 9.53
N ASP A 221 -11.70 -16.47 9.54
CA ASP A 221 -12.30 -17.27 10.63
C ASP A 221 -11.54 -18.57 10.87
N SER A 222 -11.18 -19.24 9.76
CA SER A 222 -10.38 -20.45 9.80
C SER A 222 -8.95 -20.22 10.31
N ALA A 223 -8.28 -19.16 9.84
CA ALA A 223 -6.93 -18.82 10.26
C ALA A 223 -6.88 -18.47 11.75
N ALA A 224 -7.89 -17.74 12.23
CA ALA A 224 -8.08 -17.42 13.64
C ALA A 224 -8.15 -18.69 14.50
N ALA A 225 -8.92 -19.70 14.06
CA ALA A 225 -8.97 -21.00 14.75
C ALA A 225 -7.59 -21.68 14.78
N ALA A 226 -6.83 -21.63 13.68
CA ALA A 226 -5.53 -22.28 13.58
C ALA A 226 -4.42 -21.66 14.46
N ILE A 227 -4.55 -20.37 14.81
CA ILE A 227 -3.61 -19.68 15.71
C ILE A 227 -4.02 -19.73 17.19
N GLY A 228 -5.11 -20.43 17.53
CA GLY A 228 -5.58 -20.63 18.91
C GLY A 228 -6.69 -19.67 19.36
N ALA A 229 -7.45 -19.13 18.40
CA ALA A 229 -8.39 -18.01 18.50
C ALA A 229 -7.73 -16.64 18.26
N ALA A 230 -8.52 -15.71 17.72
CA ALA A 230 -8.14 -14.33 17.50
C ALA A 230 -9.24 -13.41 18.02
N ALA A 231 -8.85 -12.28 18.62
CA ALA A 231 -9.77 -11.20 18.86
C ALA A 231 -10.13 -10.53 17.53
N ARG A 232 -11.34 -9.98 17.43
CA ARG A 232 -11.72 -9.18 16.27
C ARG A 232 -10.82 -7.94 16.22
N GLY A 233 -10.01 -7.82 15.18
CA GLY A 233 -9.15 -6.66 15.01
C GLY A 233 -9.83 -5.50 14.28
N PRO A 234 -9.09 -4.41 14.07
CA PRO A 234 -9.54 -3.24 13.32
C PRO A 234 -9.98 -3.59 11.90
N ARG A 235 -11.09 -2.99 11.44
CA ARG A 235 -11.59 -3.13 10.07
C ARG A 235 -11.43 -1.82 9.34
N LEU A 236 -10.50 -1.78 8.39
CA LEU A 236 -10.15 -0.57 7.65
C LEU A 236 -9.62 -0.90 6.26
N ASP A 237 -9.76 0.05 5.33
CA ASP A 237 -9.18 -0.04 4.01
C ASP A 237 -7.67 0.28 4.06
N SER A 238 -7.00 0.16 2.91
CA SER A 238 -5.60 0.52 2.67
C SER A 238 -4.50 -0.17 3.50
N GLN A 239 -3.27 0.20 3.20
CA GLN A 239 -2.03 -0.17 3.89
C GLN A 239 -1.92 0.49 5.27
N CYS A 240 -2.90 1.30 5.70
CA CYS A 240 -3.09 1.65 7.11
C CYS A 240 -3.08 0.39 8.00
N LYS A 241 -3.53 -0.77 7.49
CA LYS A 241 -3.42 -2.06 8.19
C LYS A 241 -1.98 -2.42 8.56
N TYR A 242 -1.01 -2.21 7.68
CA TYR A 242 0.41 -2.44 7.98
C TYR A 242 0.92 -1.46 9.04
N ALA A 243 0.49 -0.20 9.00
CA ALA A 243 0.81 0.76 10.06
C ALA A 243 0.30 0.29 11.43
N LEU A 244 -0.92 -0.25 11.51
CA LEU A 244 -1.46 -0.81 12.76
C LEU A 244 -0.63 -2.00 13.28
N LEU A 245 -0.10 -2.83 12.38
CA LEU A 245 0.81 -3.92 12.76
C LEU A 245 2.12 -3.39 13.34
N ALA A 246 2.71 -2.39 12.70
CA ALA A 246 3.96 -1.74 13.14
C ALA A 246 3.79 -1.06 14.50
N ARG A 247 2.63 -0.44 14.75
CA ARG A 247 2.25 0.15 16.05
C ARG A 247 1.91 -0.88 17.12
N GLY A 248 1.60 -2.12 16.73
CA GLY A 248 1.04 -3.11 17.65
C GLY A 248 -0.41 -2.83 18.05
N GLN A 249 -1.17 -2.08 17.24
CA GLN A 249 -2.64 -1.96 17.37
C GLN A 249 -3.39 -3.15 16.75
N ALA A 250 -2.70 -3.90 15.88
CA ALA A 250 -3.15 -5.19 15.38
C ALA A 250 -1.96 -6.15 15.27
N ASP A 251 -2.24 -7.45 15.17
CA ASP A 251 -1.24 -8.51 15.28
C ASP A 251 -1.07 -9.29 13.97
N VAL A 252 -2.11 -9.36 13.14
CA VAL A 252 -2.07 -10.13 11.89
C VAL A 252 -2.73 -9.36 10.77
N TYR A 253 -2.03 -9.25 9.65
CA TYR A 253 -2.59 -8.95 8.34
C TYR A 253 -2.57 -10.25 7.52
N LEU A 254 -3.73 -10.64 7.00
CA LEU A 254 -3.87 -11.83 6.15
C LEU A 254 -4.74 -11.50 4.94
N ARG A 255 -4.18 -11.71 3.75
CA ARG A 255 -4.86 -11.57 2.48
C ARG A 255 -4.66 -12.82 1.64
N VAL A 256 -5.63 -13.72 1.71
CA VAL A 256 -5.65 -14.90 0.85
C VAL A 256 -5.99 -14.52 -0.60
N PRO A 257 -5.40 -15.22 -1.59
CA PRO A 257 -5.68 -14.97 -2.99
C PRO A 257 -7.12 -15.36 -3.34
N MET A 258 -7.73 -14.62 -4.27
CA MET A 258 -9.12 -14.87 -4.68
C MET A 258 -9.27 -16.11 -5.58
N SER A 259 -8.21 -16.44 -6.32
CA SER A 259 -8.10 -17.61 -7.18
C SER A 259 -6.62 -18.00 -7.33
N PRO A 260 -6.29 -19.20 -7.84
CA PRO A 260 -4.91 -19.57 -8.14
C PRO A 260 -4.21 -18.64 -9.14
N ALA A 261 -4.98 -17.99 -10.03
CA ALA A 261 -4.47 -17.03 -11.00
C ALA A 261 -4.39 -15.59 -10.46
N ALA A 262 -4.99 -15.31 -9.30
CA ALA A 262 -5.02 -13.96 -8.74
C ALA A 262 -3.59 -13.52 -8.38
N ARG A 263 -3.23 -12.32 -8.81
CA ARG A 263 -1.96 -11.67 -8.52
C ARG A 263 -2.25 -10.43 -7.68
N GLU A 264 -1.42 -10.20 -6.68
CA GLU A 264 -1.41 -8.92 -5.96
C GLU A 264 -0.35 -8.01 -6.59
N THR A 265 -0.44 -6.71 -6.35
CA THR A 265 0.45 -5.71 -6.95
C THR A 265 1.59 -5.34 -6.00
N ALA A 266 2.70 -4.86 -6.55
CA ALA A 266 3.84 -4.39 -5.77
C ALA A 266 3.49 -3.14 -4.96
N TRP A 267 2.73 -2.21 -5.55
CA TRP A 267 2.35 -0.95 -4.89
C TRP A 267 1.42 -1.17 -3.67
N ASP A 268 0.54 -2.17 -3.68
CA ASP A 268 -0.34 -2.52 -2.56
C ASP A 268 0.40 -3.06 -1.32
N HIS A 269 1.66 -3.51 -1.48
CA HIS A 269 2.32 -4.34 -0.46
C HIS A 269 3.78 -4.03 -0.18
N ALA A 270 4.58 -3.58 -1.14
CA ALA A 270 6.01 -3.31 -0.92
C ALA A 270 6.25 -2.29 0.22
N PRO A 271 5.52 -1.16 0.30
CA PRO A 271 5.70 -0.20 1.39
C PRO A 271 5.36 -0.81 2.77
N GLY A 272 4.15 -1.35 2.91
CA GLY A 272 3.66 -1.87 4.19
C GLY A 272 4.40 -3.12 4.70
N THR A 273 4.86 -3.98 3.79
CA THR A 273 5.62 -5.20 4.17
C THR A 273 7.00 -4.85 4.71
N LEU A 274 7.70 -3.88 4.12
CA LEU A 274 8.95 -3.38 4.67
C LEU A 274 8.71 -2.68 6.03
N LEU A 275 7.69 -1.81 6.11
CA LEU A 275 7.33 -1.11 7.34
C LEU A 275 7.15 -2.07 8.53
N THR A 276 6.33 -3.12 8.33
CA THR A 276 6.08 -4.10 9.38
C THR A 276 7.28 -4.99 9.68
N THR A 277 8.08 -5.33 8.67
CA THR A 277 9.32 -6.11 8.85
C THR A 277 10.30 -5.37 9.74
N GLU A 278 10.57 -4.09 9.45
CA GLU A 278 11.49 -3.30 10.26
C GLU A 278 10.92 -3.03 11.66
N ALA A 279 9.60 -2.96 11.83
CA ALA A 279 8.99 -2.88 13.14
C ALA A 279 9.04 -4.20 13.96
N GLY A 280 9.49 -5.32 13.39
CA GLY A 280 9.68 -6.61 14.09
C GLY A 280 8.69 -7.72 13.71
N CYS A 281 7.89 -7.56 12.65
CA CYS A 281 7.09 -8.63 12.08
C CYS A 281 7.87 -9.42 11.01
N LEU A 282 7.30 -10.52 10.55
CA LEU A 282 7.64 -11.15 9.27
C LEU A 282 6.56 -10.82 8.26
N ALA A 283 6.93 -10.57 7.00
CA ALA A 283 6.03 -10.39 5.88
C ALA A 283 6.42 -11.33 4.73
N GLY A 284 5.44 -11.93 4.07
CA GLY A 284 5.65 -12.97 3.06
C GLY A 284 4.36 -13.42 2.39
N ALA A 285 4.49 -14.37 1.45
CA ALA A 285 3.35 -15.11 0.90
C ALA A 285 2.62 -15.85 2.02
N VAL A 286 1.34 -16.21 1.81
CA VAL A 286 0.59 -16.95 2.85
C VAL A 286 1.18 -18.34 3.15
N THR A 287 1.98 -18.87 2.23
CA THR A 287 2.75 -20.11 2.37
C THR A 287 4.10 -19.94 3.09
N GLY A 288 4.51 -18.69 3.37
CA GLY A 288 5.66 -18.34 4.21
C GLY A 288 6.92 -17.93 3.46
N GLU A 289 6.96 -18.05 2.13
CA GLU A 289 8.08 -17.60 1.31
C GLU A 289 8.15 -16.06 1.24
N PRO A 290 9.35 -15.49 1.01
CA PRO A 290 9.48 -14.06 0.74
C PRO A 290 8.63 -13.62 -0.45
N LEU A 291 8.11 -12.39 -0.40
CA LEU A 291 7.47 -11.77 -1.55
C LEU A 291 8.53 -11.39 -2.59
N ASP A 292 8.17 -11.58 -3.86
CA ASP A 292 9.00 -11.21 -5.01
C ASP A 292 8.41 -9.97 -5.70
N PHE A 293 9.10 -8.85 -5.55
CA PHE A 293 8.80 -7.58 -6.21
C PHE A 293 9.69 -7.36 -7.44
N SER A 294 10.09 -8.41 -8.16
CA SER A 294 10.84 -8.30 -9.43
C SER A 294 9.99 -7.71 -10.57
N GLY A 295 8.69 -7.54 -10.34
CA GLY A 295 7.76 -6.90 -11.26
C GLY A 295 6.62 -6.21 -10.52
N PRO A 296 5.72 -5.55 -11.27
CA PRO A 296 4.55 -4.87 -10.73
C PRO A 296 3.52 -5.82 -10.13
N LEU A 297 3.50 -7.07 -10.59
CA LEU A 297 2.59 -8.10 -10.14
C LEU A 297 3.38 -9.20 -9.46
N LEU A 298 2.96 -9.59 -8.27
CA LEU A 298 3.55 -10.70 -7.52
C LEU A 298 3.22 -12.04 -8.21
N PRO A 299 3.97 -13.12 -7.93
CA PRO A 299 3.63 -14.45 -8.43
C PRO A 299 2.18 -14.84 -8.08
N PRO A 300 1.45 -15.49 -9.00
CA PRO A 300 0.03 -15.79 -8.84
C PRO A 300 -0.23 -16.76 -7.69
N GLY A 301 -1.39 -16.61 -7.05
CA GLY A 301 -1.88 -17.53 -6.04
C GLY A 301 -1.13 -17.50 -4.71
N ARG A 302 -0.22 -16.56 -4.49
CA ARG A 302 0.59 -16.52 -3.26
C ARG A 302 -0.11 -15.87 -2.07
N GLY A 303 -1.02 -14.94 -2.30
CA GLY A 303 -1.55 -14.05 -1.25
C GLY A 303 -0.44 -13.30 -0.51
N VAL A 304 -0.80 -12.57 0.53
CA VAL A 304 0.15 -11.84 1.38
C VAL A 304 -0.26 -11.95 2.84
N MET A 305 0.70 -12.09 3.74
CA MET A 305 0.50 -11.95 5.17
C MET A 305 1.66 -11.21 5.84
N SER A 306 1.35 -10.57 6.97
CA SER A 306 2.35 -10.04 7.90
C SER A 306 1.89 -10.29 9.34
N ALA A 307 2.81 -10.71 10.20
CA ALA A 307 2.55 -11.02 11.60
C ALA A 307 3.85 -11.15 12.41
N PRO A 308 3.81 -11.09 13.75
CA PRO A 308 4.92 -11.52 14.61
C PRO A 308 5.44 -12.92 14.23
N PRO A 309 6.75 -13.19 14.36
CA PRO A 309 7.35 -14.44 13.86
C PRO A 309 6.63 -15.72 14.28
N ALA A 310 6.25 -15.84 15.57
CA ALA A 310 5.54 -17.00 16.08
C ALA A 310 4.17 -17.22 15.41
N LEU A 311 3.43 -16.14 15.13
CA LEU A 311 2.13 -16.19 14.45
C LEU A 311 2.29 -16.43 12.95
N PHE A 312 3.27 -15.78 12.32
CA PHE A 312 3.58 -15.94 10.90
C PHE A 312 3.83 -17.41 10.54
N HIS A 313 4.67 -18.12 11.30
CA HIS A 313 4.94 -19.53 11.05
C HIS A 313 3.74 -20.44 11.30
N ARG A 314 2.86 -20.11 12.25
CA ARG A 314 1.60 -20.86 12.46
C ARG A 314 0.67 -20.68 11.26
N LEU A 315 0.52 -19.44 10.78
CA LEU A 315 -0.30 -19.12 9.61
C LEU A 315 0.25 -19.77 8.32
N ALA A 316 1.57 -19.78 8.14
CA ALA A 316 2.20 -20.47 7.01
C ALA A 316 1.84 -21.96 6.97
N ARG A 317 1.98 -22.65 8.12
CA ARG A 317 1.59 -24.07 8.24
C ARG A 317 0.11 -24.29 7.98
N TRP A 318 -0.74 -23.41 8.52
CA TRP A 318 -2.18 -23.43 8.26
C TRP A 318 -2.48 -23.31 6.77
N SER A 319 -1.88 -22.34 6.07
CA SER A 319 -2.12 -22.13 4.65
C SER A 319 -1.68 -23.35 3.82
N MET A 320 -0.50 -23.90 4.10
CA MET A 320 0.01 -25.09 3.39
C MET A 320 -0.83 -26.35 3.60
N SER A 321 -1.51 -26.48 4.75
CA SER A 321 -2.43 -27.61 5.01
C SER A 321 -3.77 -27.53 4.26
N ARG A 322 -4.01 -26.47 3.49
CA ARG A 322 -5.26 -26.22 2.80
C ARG A 322 -5.03 -26.18 1.30
N PRO A 323 -5.21 -27.30 0.58
CA PRO A 323 -5.02 -27.34 -0.88
C PRO A 323 -5.95 -26.41 -1.66
N GLU A 324 -7.02 -25.91 -1.01
CA GLU A 324 -7.95 -24.91 -1.56
C GLU A 324 -7.40 -23.47 -1.50
N LEU A 325 -6.33 -23.24 -0.74
CA LEU A 325 -5.47 -22.06 -0.81
C LEU A 325 -4.26 -22.48 -1.65
N PRO A 326 -3.87 -21.72 -2.69
CA PRO A 326 -2.95 -22.24 -3.70
C PRO A 326 -1.64 -22.72 -3.08
N SER A 327 -1.25 -23.95 -3.41
CA SER A 327 0.08 -24.48 -3.11
C SER A 327 1.13 -23.79 -3.99
N ALA A 328 2.33 -23.58 -3.44
CA ALA A 328 3.48 -23.17 -4.23
C ALA A 328 3.66 -24.09 -5.46
N PRO A 329 3.99 -23.59 -6.66
CA PRO A 329 4.51 -24.45 -7.71
C PRO A 329 5.79 -25.13 -7.22
N ALA A 330 5.88 -26.44 -7.47
CA ALA A 330 7.03 -27.28 -7.17
C ALA A 330 8.29 -26.85 -7.92
#